data_AF-A0A0G1QP47-F1
#
_entry.id   AF-A0A0G1QP47-F1
#
_cell.length_a   1.000
_cell.length_b   1.000
_cell.length_c   1.000
_cell.angle_alpha   90.00
_cell.angle_beta   90.00
_cell.angle_gamma   90.00
#
_symmetry.space_group_name_H-M   'P 1'
#
loop_
_entity.id
_entity.type
_entity.pdbx_description
1 polymer ?
#
loop_
_entity_poly.entity_id
_entity_poly.type
_entity_poly.pdbx_seq_one_letter_code
_entity_poly.pdbx_strand_id
1 'polypeptide(L)'
;MEPLETKIWWSYLEYDLQELLRESFLIEEILRGMGADLPGGKKEFHDYSFVIFPAAKAYEGFLKKLFLDLKFISEEDYYGKHFRIGKALNPSLPKEIKREGVYDKIVKFCSGHELADKLWDTWKLSRNLTFHWFPNEKNAVSLGGARDRVEMIIEAIDMAFKECKIK
;
A
#
# COMPACT_ATOMS: atom_id res chain seq x y z
N MET A 1 4.22 10.83 14.49
CA MET A 1 3.71 11.06 13.12
C MET A 1 2.61 12.10 13.21
N GLU A 2 2.45 12.92 12.18
CA GLU A 2 1.27 13.79 12.09
C GLU A 2 -0.01 12.93 12.07
N PRO A 3 -1.13 13.41 12.65
CA PRO A 3 -2.42 12.72 12.53
C PRO A 3 -2.78 12.51 11.06
N LEU A 4 -3.30 11.33 10.72
CA LEU A 4 -3.68 11.05 9.33
C LEU A 4 -4.79 11.98 8.85
N GLU A 5 -5.64 12.44 9.76
CA GLU A 5 -6.76 13.34 9.50
C GLU A 5 -6.33 14.70 8.97
N THR A 6 -5.07 15.11 9.20
CA THR A 6 -4.54 16.38 8.70
C THR A 6 -3.94 16.25 7.30
N LYS A 7 -3.83 15.03 6.76
CA LYS A 7 -3.31 14.78 5.41
C LYS A 7 -4.32 15.25 4.36
N ILE A 8 -3.81 15.90 3.31
CA ILE A 8 -4.65 16.47 2.23
C ILE A 8 -5.51 15.42 1.51
N TRP A 9 -5.07 14.18 1.49
CA TRP A 9 -5.74 13.06 0.84
C TRP A 9 -6.70 12.32 1.77
N TRP A 10 -6.78 12.69 3.05
CA TRP A 10 -7.59 11.96 4.02
C TRP A 10 -9.06 11.85 3.57
N SER A 11 -9.66 12.98 3.18
CA SER A 11 -11.04 13.04 2.69
C SER A 11 -11.25 12.41 1.31
N TYR A 12 -10.18 12.07 0.60
CA TYR A 12 -10.28 11.37 -0.68
C TYR A 12 -10.50 9.87 -0.49
N LEU A 13 -10.06 9.31 0.64
CA LEU A 13 -10.28 7.91 0.97
C LEU A 13 -11.71 7.66 1.40
N GLU A 14 -12.26 6.52 0.99
CA GLU A 14 -13.52 6.01 1.54
C GLU A 14 -13.35 5.69 3.03
N TYR A 15 -14.45 5.76 3.78
CA TYR A 15 -14.44 5.60 5.24
C TYR A 15 -13.80 4.28 5.68
N ASP A 16 -14.07 3.19 4.99
CA ASP A 16 -13.49 1.89 5.30
C ASP A 16 -11.97 1.86 5.09
N LEU A 17 -11.45 2.53 4.08
CA LEU A 17 -10.00 2.66 3.85
C LEU A 17 -9.33 3.52 4.93
N GLN A 18 -10.00 4.57 5.38
CA GLN A 18 -9.55 5.40 6.51
C GLN A 18 -9.44 4.56 7.80
N GLU A 19 -10.46 3.77 8.10
CA GLU A 19 -10.46 2.89 9.28
C GLU A 19 -9.36 1.85 9.20
N LEU A 20 -9.14 1.23 8.04
CA LEU A 20 -8.03 0.29 7.84
C LEU A 20 -6.66 0.93 8.10
N LEU A 21 -6.43 2.18 7.70
CA LEU A 21 -5.19 2.87 8.05
C LEU A 21 -5.09 3.06 9.57
N ARG A 22 -6.15 3.57 10.21
CA ARG A 22 -6.18 3.77 11.67
C ARG A 22 -5.92 2.49 12.44
N GLU A 23 -6.50 1.37 12.02
CA GLU A 23 -6.28 0.06 12.61
C GLU A 23 -4.81 -0.34 12.59
N SER A 24 -4.11 -0.17 11.46
CA SER A 24 -2.67 -0.45 11.38
C SER A 24 -1.85 0.39 12.36
N PHE A 25 -2.17 1.69 12.51
CA PHE A 25 -1.47 2.55 13.48
C PHE A 25 -1.81 2.19 14.93
N LEU A 26 -3.07 1.91 15.22
CA LEU A 26 -3.52 1.51 16.55
C LEU A 26 -2.85 0.21 16.98
N ILE A 27 -2.78 -0.78 16.09
CA ILE A 27 -2.10 -2.06 16.36
C ILE A 27 -0.60 -1.81 16.61
N GLU A 28 0.08 -1.01 15.80
CA GLU A 28 1.49 -0.66 16.03
C GLU A 28 1.70 -0.02 17.40
N GLU A 29 0.85 0.96 17.76
CA GLU A 29 0.95 1.69 19.01
C GLU A 29 0.72 0.79 20.22
N ILE A 30 -0.31 -0.06 20.17
CA ILE A 30 -0.59 -1.06 21.20
C ILE A 30 0.63 -1.97 21.38
N LEU A 31 1.17 -2.52 20.30
CA LEU A 31 2.30 -3.45 20.36
C LEU A 31 3.58 -2.78 20.89
N ARG A 32 3.82 -1.52 20.54
CA ARG A 32 4.94 -0.73 21.06
C ARG A 32 4.77 -0.45 22.56
N GLY A 33 3.53 -0.19 22.99
CA GLY A 33 3.18 0.08 24.39
C GLY A 33 3.21 -1.17 25.29
N MET A 34 2.87 -2.35 24.75
CA MET A 34 2.87 -3.62 25.49
C MET A 34 4.27 -4.09 25.91
N GLY A 35 5.33 -3.65 25.23
CA GLY A 35 6.70 -4.04 25.57
C GLY A 35 6.93 -5.55 25.53
N ALA A 36 7.73 -6.08 26.48
CA ALA A 36 8.14 -7.48 26.54
C ALA A 36 7.11 -8.42 27.22
N ASP A 37 5.90 -7.94 27.50
CA ASP A 37 4.87 -8.66 28.27
C ASP A 37 3.77 -9.22 27.36
N LEU A 38 4.13 -10.06 26.39
CA LEU A 38 3.14 -10.78 25.59
C LEU A 38 2.62 -12.02 26.34
N PRO A 39 1.39 -12.47 26.06
CA PRO A 39 0.84 -13.70 26.62
C PRO A 39 1.80 -14.90 26.46
N GLY A 40 1.94 -15.69 27.51
CA GLY A 40 2.82 -16.85 27.52
C GLY A 40 4.31 -16.54 27.72
N GLY A 41 4.65 -15.34 28.23
CA GLY A 41 6.04 -14.97 28.56
C GLY A 41 6.91 -14.67 27.35
N LYS A 42 6.29 -14.41 26.18
CA LYS A 42 7.00 -14.01 24.97
C LYS A 42 7.33 -12.52 25.04
N LYS A 43 8.49 -12.15 24.49
CA LYS A 43 8.91 -10.75 24.40
C LYS A 43 8.48 -10.06 23.10
N GLU A 44 8.22 -10.86 22.05
CA GLU A 44 7.86 -10.38 20.72
C GLU A 44 7.08 -11.44 19.92
N PHE A 45 6.38 -11.00 18.88
CA PHE A 45 5.81 -11.89 17.87
C PHE A 45 6.90 -12.34 16.89
N HIS A 46 6.71 -13.51 16.28
CA HIS A 46 7.63 -14.00 15.26
C HIS A 46 7.57 -13.15 13.98
N ASP A 47 6.39 -12.63 13.66
CA ASP A 47 6.11 -11.90 12.44
C ASP A 47 5.03 -10.85 12.70
N TYR A 48 5.30 -9.62 12.31
CA TYR A 48 4.44 -8.44 12.49
C TYR A 48 3.71 -8.03 11.21
N SER A 49 3.68 -8.88 10.18
CA SER A 49 2.94 -8.67 8.94
C SER A 49 1.46 -8.31 9.18
N PHE A 50 0.84 -8.85 10.22
CA PHE A 50 -0.53 -8.52 10.62
C PHE A 50 -0.75 -7.04 10.97
N VAL A 51 0.31 -6.31 11.34
CA VAL A 51 0.26 -4.84 11.55
C VAL A 51 0.14 -4.11 10.21
N ILE A 52 0.76 -4.65 9.16
CA ILE A 52 0.80 -4.06 7.81
C ILE A 52 -0.50 -4.31 7.05
N PHE A 53 -1.18 -5.42 7.32
CA PHE A 53 -2.30 -5.91 6.50
C PHE A 53 -3.42 -4.89 6.29
N PRO A 54 -3.94 -4.21 7.34
CA PRO A 54 -4.97 -3.21 7.15
C PRO A 54 -4.52 -2.07 6.22
N ALA A 55 -3.35 -1.47 6.48
CA ALA A 55 -2.78 -0.42 5.64
C ALA A 55 -2.50 -0.88 4.19
N ALA A 56 -1.99 -2.09 3.99
CA ALA A 56 -1.76 -2.64 2.66
C ALA A 56 -3.07 -2.82 1.87
N LYS A 57 -4.14 -3.21 2.56
CA LYS A 57 -5.49 -3.29 1.97
C LYS A 57 -6.05 -1.91 1.65
N ALA A 58 -5.90 -0.94 2.56
CA ALA A 58 -6.28 0.45 2.32
C ALA A 58 -5.56 1.01 1.09
N TYR A 59 -4.26 0.73 0.97
CA TYR A 59 -3.43 1.15 -0.16
C TYR A 59 -3.88 0.52 -1.49
N GLU A 60 -4.28 -0.76 -1.50
CA GLU A 60 -4.83 -1.38 -2.71
C GLU A 60 -6.15 -0.71 -3.14
N GLY A 61 -7.01 -0.35 -2.19
CA GLY A 61 -8.23 0.44 -2.44
C GLY A 61 -7.94 1.83 -2.96
N PHE A 62 -7.01 2.55 -2.33
CA PHE A 62 -6.51 3.85 -2.78
C PHE A 62 -6.03 3.81 -4.23
N LEU A 63 -5.17 2.85 -4.58
CA LEU A 63 -4.66 2.71 -5.95
C LEU A 63 -5.78 2.46 -6.95
N LYS A 64 -6.75 1.60 -6.63
CA LYS A 64 -7.91 1.38 -7.50
C LYS A 64 -8.70 2.66 -7.73
N LYS A 65 -8.97 3.41 -6.66
CA LYS A 65 -9.72 4.68 -6.75
C LYS A 65 -8.95 5.72 -7.56
N LEU A 66 -7.65 5.86 -7.31
CA LEU A 66 -6.75 6.72 -8.06
C LEU A 66 -6.80 6.42 -9.56
N PHE A 67 -6.68 5.13 -9.92
CA PHE A 67 -6.68 4.73 -11.32
C PHE A 67 -8.03 4.97 -12.00
N LEU A 68 -9.14 4.83 -11.28
CA LEU A 68 -10.46 5.14 -11.79
C LEU A 68 -10.64 6.65 -12.03
N ASP A 69 -10.25 7.46 -11.04
CA ASP A 69 -10.41 8.92 -11.09
C ASP A 69 -9.54 9.53 -12.20
N LEU A 70 -8.33 8.99 -12.41
CA LEU A 70 -7.44 9.35 -13.52
C LEU A 70 -7.84 8.73 -14.88
N LYS A 71 -8.93 7.95 -14.93
CA LYS A 71 -9.42 7.26 -16.13
C LYS A 71 -8.41 6.28 -16.74
N PHE A 72 -7.54 5.71 -15.91
CA PHE A 72 -6.61 4.66 -16.31
C PHE A 72 -7.26 3.28 -16.38
N ILE A 73 -8.34 3.09 -15.62
CA ILE A 73 -9.20 1.91 -15.62
C ILE A 73 -10.67 2.32 -15.76
N SER A 74 -11.52 1.36 -16.15
CA SER A 74 -12.97 1.57 -16.26
C SER A 74 -13.69 1.35 -14.92
N GLU A 75 -14.96 1.74 -14.83
CA GLU A 75 -15.82 1.36 -13.68
C GLU A 75 -15.99 -0.16 -13.59
N GLU A 76 -16.06 -0.86 -14.73
CA GLU A 76 -16.10 -2.33 -14.76
C GLU A 76 -14.84 -2.93 -14.13
N ASP A 77 -13.66 -2.37 -14.40
CA ASP A 77 -12.42 -2.79 -13.74
C ASP A 77 -12.43 -2.49 -12.23
N TYR A 78 -12.97 -1.34 -11.84
CA TYR A 78 -13.03 -0.90 -10.44
C TYR A 78 -13.87 -1.85 -9.58
N TYR A 79 -15.12 -2.10 -10.00
CA TYR A 79 -16.06 -2.98 -9.30
C TYR A 79 -15.83 -4.46 -9.61
N GLY A 80 -15.13 -4.77 -10.70
CA GLY A 80 -14.82 -6.11 -11.15
C GLY A 80 -13.83 -6.85 -10.24
N LYS A 81 -13.98 -8.18 -10.21
CA LYS A 81 -13.10 -9.09 -9.44
C LYS A 81 -11.82 -9.49 -10.20
N HIS A 82 -11.74 -9.14 -11.48
CA HIS A 82 -10.66 -9.58 -12.38
C HIS A 82 -9.50 -8.60 -12.45
N PHE A 83 -9.74 -7.30 -12.24
CA PHE A 83 -8.68 -6.32 -12.27
C PHE A 83 -7.67 -6.56 -11.12
N ARG A 84 -6.38 -6.60 -11.47
CA ARG A 84 -5.29 -6.87 -10.53
C ARG A 84 -4.30 -5.72 -10.55
N ILE A 85 -4.19 -5.00 -9.44
CA ILE A 85 -3.20 -3.92 -9.24
C ILE A 85 -1.79 -4.41 -9.58
N GLY A 86 -1.41 -5.59 -9.06
CA GLY A 86 -0.10 -6.17 -9.31
C GLY A 86 0.22 -6.46 -10.78
N LYS A 87 -0.79 -6.67 -11.64
CA LYS A 87 -0.58 -6.80 -13.08
C LYS A 87 -0.53 -5.42 -13.73
N ALA A 88 -1.46 -4.54 -13.36
CA ALA A 88 -1.58 -3.22 -13.97
C ALA A 88 -0.37 -2.30 -13.72
N LEU A 89 0.25 -2.44 -12.54
CA LEU A 89 1.32 -1.56 -12.06
C LEU A 89 2.73 -2.15 -12.22
N ASN A 90 2.88 -3.35 -12.80
CA ASN A 90 4.17 -4.03 -12.88
C ASN A 90 5.03 -3.50 -14.05
N PRO A 91 6.20 -2.89 -13.79
CA PRO A 91 7.08 -2.35 -14.82
C PRO A 91 7.76 -3.45 -15.66
N SER A 92 7.86 -4.68 -15.16
CA SER A 92 8.58 -5.79 -15.80
C SER A 92 7.73 -6.66 -16.71
N LEU A 93 6.43 -6.35 -16.88
CA LEU A 93 5.58 -7.14 -17.76
C LEU A 93 6.00 -6.99 -19.24
N PRO A 94 6.02 -8.11 -20.02
CA PRO A 94 6.29 -8.08 -21.45
C PRO A 94 5.33 -7.15 -22.21
N LYS A 95 5.84 -6.41 -23.20
CA LYS A 95 5.10 -5.38 -23.97
C LYS A 95 3.81 -5.91 -24.60
N GLU A 96 3.80 -7.19 -24.96
CA GLU A 96 2.67 -7.89 -25.58
C GLU A 96 1.48 -8.03 -24.61
N ILE A 97 1.77 -8.16 -23.32
CA ILE A 97 0.78 -8.20 -22.22
C ILE A 97 0.48 -6.78 -21.72
N LYS A 98 1.43 -5.87 -21.89
CA LYS A 98 1.45 -4.52 -21.32
C LYS A 98 0.67 -3.46 -22.08
N ARG A 99 -0.01 -3.75 -23.21
CA ARG A 99 -0.66 -2.72 -24.06
C ARG A 99 -1.46 -1.72 -23.20
N GLU A 100 -0.80 -0.58 -22.95
CA GLU A 100 -1.15 0.52 -22.03
C GLU A 100 -1.47 0.13 -20.57
N GLY A 101 -0.54 -0.55 -19.90
CA GLY A 101 -0.56 -0.77 -18.46
C GLY A 101 -0.62 0.53 -17.67
N VAL A 102 -1.24 0.48 -16.48
CA VAL A 102 -1.41 1.64 -15.60
C VAL A 102 -0.07 2.28 -15.23
N TYR A 103 0.98 1.48 -15.05
CA TYR A 103 2.34 2.00 -14.83
C TYR A 103 2.75 3.01 -15.91
N ASP A 104 2.62 2.65 -17.20
CA ASP A 104 3.04 3.53 -18.31
C ASP A 104 2.14 4.77 -18.41
N LYS A 105 0.86 4.68 -17.99
CA LYS A 105 -0.06 5.82 -17.92
C LYS A 105 0.35 6.80 -16.82
N ILE A 106 0.79 6.30 -15.65
CA ILE A 106 1.32 7.15 -14.57
C ILE A 106 2.58 7.88 -15.02
N VAL A 107 3.53 7.19 -15.66
CA VAL A 107 4.77 7.80 -16.17
C VAL A 107 4.45 8.96 -17.10
N LYS A 108 3.48 8.78 -18.01
CA LYS A 108 3.07 9.80 -18.98
C LYS A 108 2.29 10.96 -18.35
N PHE A 109 1.39 10.68 -17.40
CA PHE A 109 0.46 11.66 -16.85
C PHE A 109 1.04 12.43 -15.66
N CYS A 110 1.67 11.72 -14.72
CA CYS A 110 2.23 12.28 -13.48
C CYS A 110 3.74 12.59 -13.60
N SER A 111 4.23 12.78 -14.84
CA SER A 111 5.55 13.35 -15.17
C SER A 111 6.79 12.61 -14.66
N GLY A 112 6.75 11.27 -14.50
CA GLY A 112 7.99 10.55 -14.22
C GLY A 112 7.84 9.09 -13.81
N HIS A 113 8.96 8.38 -13.94
CA HIS A 113 9.11 7.01 -13.43
C HIS A 113 9.12 6.96 -11.90
N GLU A 114 9.58 8.02 -11.23
CA GLU A 114 9.72 8.08 -9.77
C GLU A 114 8.41 7.72 -9.04
N LEU A 115 7.30 8.36 -9.41
CA LEU A 115 6.01 8.03 -8.81
C LEU A 115 5.57 6.61 -9.17
N ALA A 116 5.67 6.23 -10.45
CA ALA A 116 5.23 4.92 -10.91
C ALA A 116 5.98 3.78 -10.19
N ASP A 117 7.29 3.95 -10.00
CA ASP A 117 8.17 3.03 -9.26
C ASP A 117 7.83 3.03 -7.77
N LYS A 118 7.68 4.20 -7.13
CA LYS A 118 7.27 4.29 -5.71
C LYS A 118 5.93 3.57 -5.49
N LEU A 119 4.95 3.78 -6.36
CA LEU A 119 3.64 3.14 -6.22
C LEU A 119 3.73 1.62 -6.38
N TRP A 120 4.48 1.15 -7.38
CA TRP A 120 4.74 -0.27 -7.63
C TRP A 120 5.48 -0.93 -6.48
N ASP A 121 6.61 -0.37 -6.05
CA ASP A 121 7.46 -0.94 -5.02
C ASP A 121 6.75 -0.96 -3.67
N THR A 122 5.95 0.08 -3.36
CA THR A 122 5.10 0.08 -2.15
C THR A 122 4.09 -1.06 -2.18
N TRP A 123 3.41 -1.28 -3.31
CA TRP A 123 2.48 -2.41 -3.45
C TRP A 123 3.22 -3.75 -3.37
N LYS A 124 4.38 -3.86 -4.02
CA LYS A 124 5.17 -5.09 -4.02
C LYS A 124 5.70 -5.43 -2.62
N LEU A 125 6.25 -4.47 -1.89
CA LEU A 125 6.94 -4.71 -0.62
C LEU A 125 6.02 -4.75 0.58
N SER A 126 4.93 -3.97 0.61
CA SER A 126 4.00 -3.90 1.74
C SER A 126 2.76 -4.78 1.55
N ARG A 127 2.44 -5.15 0.31
CA ARG A 127 1.34 -6.06 0.00
C ARG A 127 1.87 -7.36 -0.58
N ASN A 128 2.52 -7.39 -1.75
CA ASN A 128 2.82 -8.66 -2.40
C ASN A 128 3.74 -9.57 -1.54
N LEU A 129 4.97 -9.15 -1.30
CA LEU A 129 5.97 -9.99 -0.63
C LEU A 129 5.62 -10.27 0.84
N THR A 130 4.92 -9.35 1.50
CA THR A 130 4.47 -9.52 2.90
C THR A 130 3.57 -10.75 3.09
N PHE A 131 2.77 -11.11 2.08
CA PHE A 131 1.85 -12.26 2.14
C PHE A 131 2.41 -13.54 1.50
N HIS A 132 3.54 -13.48 0.81
CA HIS A 132 4.10 -14.66 0.14
C HIS A 132 5.14 -15.33 1.01
N TRP A 133 4.90 -16.60 1.31
CA TRP A 133 5.90 -17.48 1.89
C TRP A 133 6.76 -18.06 0.76
N PHE A 134 8.08 -17.89 0.86
CA PHE A 134 9.03 -18.48 -0.05
C PHE A 134 9.92 -19.48 0.70
N PRO A 135 10.10 -20.71 0.18
CA PRO A 135 11.03 -21.67 0.76
C PRO A 135 12.43 -21.05 0.91
N ASN A 136 13.00 -21.13 2.11
CA ASN A 136 14.33 -20.60 2.47
C ASN A 136 14.47 -19.06 2.54
N GLU A 137 13.39 -18.29 2.35
CA GLU A 137 13.41 -16.85 2.66
C GLU A 137 12.74 -16.62 4.01
N LYS A 138 13.47 -16.01 4.96
CA LYS A 138 12.89 -15.51 6.20
C LYS A 138 12.24 -14.15 5.92
N ASN A 139 11.04 -14.16 5.37
CA ASN A 139 10.23 -12.94 5.16
C ASN A 139 9.47 -12.48 6.41
N ALA A 140 9.89 -12.95 7.58
CA ALA A 140 9.34 -12.50 8.85
C ALA A 140 9.62 -11.00 9.03
N VAL A 141 8.57 -10.24 9.31
CA VAL A 141 8.68 -8.79 9.51
C VAL A 141 8.79 -8.48 11.01
N SER A 142 9.75 -7.65 11.40
CA SER A 142 9.85 -7.14 12.78
C SER A 142 8.83 -6.02 13.04
N LEU A 143 8.58 -5.64 14.29
CA LEU A 143 7.69 -4.52 14.60
C LEU A 143 8.15 -3.21 13.94
N GLY A 144 9.46 -2.91 14.01
CA GLY A 144 10.04 -1.76 13.32
C GLY A 144 9.89 -1.84 11.80
N GLY A 145 10.16 -3.02 11.22
CA GLY A 145 9.95 -3.23 9.79
C GLY A 145 8.48 -3.10 9.37
N ALA A 146 7.53 -3.45 10.22
CA ALA A 146 6.11 -3.24 9.95
C ALA A 146 5.76 -1.76 9.93
N ARG A 147 6.29 -0.99 10.87
CA ARG A 147 6.15 0.47 10.89
C ARG A 147 6.72 1.10 9.63
N ASP A 148 7.94 0.73 9.22
CA ASP A 148 8.57 1.24 7.99
C ASP A 148 7.69 0.96 6.76
N ARG A 149 7.01 -0.19 6.71
CA ARG A 149 6.09 -0.55 5.63
C ARG A 149 4.80 0.27 5.63
N VAL A 150 4.27 0.58 6.81
CA VAL A 150 3.11 1.48 6.95
C VAL A 150 3.49 2.91 6.56
N GLU A 151 4.65 3.41 7.00
CA GLU A 151 5.17 4.73 6.61
C GLU A 151 5.40 4.80 5.09
N MET A 152 5.96 3.75 4.48
CA MET A 152 6.12 3.65 3.02
C MET A 152 4.79 3.79 2.26
N ILE A 153 3.70 3.23 2.80
CA ILE A 153 2.36 3.37 2.23
C ILE A 153 1.89 4.82 2.29
N ILE A 154 2.03 5.47 3.44
CA ILE A 154 1.62 6.87 3.63
C ILE A 154 2.39 7.79 2.67
N GLU A 155 3.70 7.61 2.57
CA GLU A 155 4.54 8.39 1.66
C GLU A 155 4.15 8.21 0.19
N ALA A 156 3.76 7.00 -0.21
CA ALA A 156 3.33 6.74 -1.58
C ALA A 156 2.01 7.46 -1.91
N ILE A 157 1.07 7.52 -0.95
CA ILE A 157 -0.17 8.29 -1.08
C ILE A 157 0.13 9.80 -1.13
N ASP A 158 0.99 10.30 -0.22
CA ASP A 158 1.44 11.70 -0.20
C ASP A 158 2.05 12.10 -1.55
N MET A 159 2.96 11.28 -2.09
CA MET A 159 3.62 11.53 -3.37
C MET A 159 2.63 11.50 -4.53
N ALA A 160 1.66 10.58 -4.54
CA ALA A 160 0.64 10.55 -5.60
C ALA A 160 -0.18 11.84 -5.66
N PHE A 161 -0.56 12.39 -4.50
CA PHE A 161 -1.31 13.65 -4.45
C PHE A 161 -0.48 14.84 -4.92
N LYS A 162 0.79 14.88 -4.53
CA LYS A 162 1.73 15.92 -4.94
C LYS A 162 1.97 15.91 -6.45
N GLU A 163 2.25 14.74 -7.02
CA GLU A 163 2.75 14.61 -8.39
C GLU A 163 1.64 14.43 -9.43
N CYS A 164 0.51 13.79 -9.10
CA CYS A 164 -0.62 13.63 -10.03
C CYS A 164 -1.63 14.78 -10.03
N LYS A 165 -1.41 15.83 -9.21
CA LYS A 165 -2.28 17.03 -9.11
C LYS A 165 -3.77 16.68 -8.93
N ILE A 166 -4.03 15.67 -8.09
CA ILE A 166 -5.37 15.25 -7.72
C ILE A 166 -6.01 16.42 -6.95
N LYS A 167 -7.22 16.82 -7.34
CA LYS A 167 -7.97 17.89 -6.66
C LYS A 167 -8.73 17.35 -5.46
#